data_AF-A0A2S1P7K7-F1
#
_entry.id   AF-A0A2S1P7K7-F1
#
_cell.length_a   1.000
_cell.length_b   1.000
_cell.length_c   1.000
_cell.angle_alpha   90.00
_cell.angle_beta   90.00
_cell.angle_gamma   90.00
#
_symmetry.space_group_name_H-M   'P 1'
#
loop_
_entity.id
_entity.type
_entity.pdbx_description
1 polymer ?
#
loop_
_entity_poly.entity_id
_entity_poly.type
_entity_poly.pdbx_seq_one_letter_code
_entity_poly.pdbx_strand_id
1 'polypeptide(L)'
;QPTINRCHSDESSDRQVVLLEQVISTMEQIKAINDGQLKLLEKIHLTMRDDARQRAEINEGIRCMPLGNDKRACYKFVQDKMTRNDGRTYCQNLGEGVDLVSIESAQETDFLASVIKGLPANCHYYHTSGKKQSGVWKWTSTGEPFQYTNWKTNQPDGSGNFCYIWNSVPGWKTWDDYLDSSRCLICEYPLRSSNPSG
;
A
#
# COMPACT_ATOMS: atom_id res chain seq x y z
N GLN A 1 40.74 64.39 51.24
CA GLN A 1 39.84 63.84 50.21
C GLN A 1 40.29 62.41 49.91
N PRO A 2 39.44 61.38 50.07
CA PRO A 2 39.81 60.01 49.76
C PRO A 2 39.52 59.69 48.29
N THR A 3 40.52 59.18 47.58
CA THR A 3 40.38 58.56 46.25
C THR A 3 39.69 57.21 46.39
N ILE A 4 38.44 57.15 45.93
CA ILE A 4 37.71 55.89 45.76
C ILE A 4 38.29 55.18 44.54
N ASN A 5 39.15 54.19 44.75
CA ASN A 5 39.47 53.18 43.74
C ASN A 5 38.22 52.31 43.54
N ARG A 6 37.41 52.64 42.53
CA ARG A 6 36.21 51.89 42.19
C ARG A 6 36.53 50.89 41.07
N CYS A 7 36.51 49.62 41.45
CA CYS A 7 36.29 48.40 40.66
C CYS A 7 36.49 48.50 39.13
N HIS A 8 37.73 48.33 38.65
CA HIS A 8 38.00 48.04 37.23
C HIS A 8 37.80 46.56 36.86
N SER A 9 37.44 45.70 37.83
CA SER A 9 37.21 44.26 37.62
C SER A 9 35.82 43.93 37.06
N ASP A 10 34.82 44.79 37.29
CA ASP A 10 33.39 44.53 36.98
C ASP A 10 33.08 44.58 35.47
N GLU A 11 33.60 45.58 34.75
CA GLU A 11 33.35 45.73 33.30
C GLU A 11 34.00 44.60 32.47
N SER A 12 35.10 44.03 32.97
CA SER A 12 35.80 42.92 32.32
C SER A 12 35.03 41.61 32.49
N SER A 13 34.46 41.36 33.68
CA SER A 13 33.59 40.20 33.92
C SER A 13 32.29 40.30 33.13
N ASP A 14 31.67 41.48 33.04
CA ASP A 14 30.42 41.67 32.28
C ASP A 14 30.62 41.41 30.79
N ARG A 15 31.75 41.85 30.21
CA ARG A 15 32.10 41.52 28.82
C ARG A 15 32.30 40.02 28.60
N GLN A 16 32.88 39.31 29.58
CA GLN A 16 33.02 37.85 29.50
C GLN A 16 31.68 37.12 29.59
N VAL A 17 30.74 37.60 30.42
CA VAL A 17 29.38 37.03 30.51
C VAL A 17 28.62 37.19 29.19
N VAL A 18 28.65 38.38 28.59
CA VAL A 18 28.00 38.63 27.28
C VAL A 18 28.59 37.74 26.18
N LEU A 19 29.91 37.55 26.17
CA LEU A 19 30.57 36.63 25.22
C LEU A 19 30.15 35.17 25.45
N LEU A 20 30.03 34.74 26.71
CA LEU A 20 29.57 33.39 27.05
C LEU A 20 28.13 33.15 26.60
N GLU A 21 27.23 34.11 26.82
CA GLU A 21 25.84 34.03 26.35
C GLU A 21 25.75 33.93 24.83
N GLN A 22 26.57 34.70 24.10
CA GLN A 22 26.66 34.61 22.64
C GLN A 22 27.17 33.24 22.17
N VAL A 23 28.16 32.67 22.86
CA VAL A 23 28.66 31.31 22.57
C VAL A 23 27.59 30.27 22.84
N ILE A 24 26.88 30.33 23.98
CA ILE A 24 25.78 29.40 24.32
C ILE A 24 24.68 29.47 23.25
N SER A 25 24.24 30.68 22.88
CA SER A 25 23.23 30.88 21.85
C SER A 25 23.66 30.30 20.49
N THR A 26 24.93 30.48 20.13
CA THR A 26 25.48 29.91 18.89
C THR A 26 25.53 28.37 18.96
N MET A 27 25.90 27.80 20.10
CA MET A 27 25.92 26.34 20.30
C MET A 27 24.51 25.73 20.19
N GLU A 28 23.48 26.40 20.72
CA GLU A 28 22.09 25.97 20.58
C GLU A 28 21.63 25.98 19.11
N GLN A 29 22.00 27.01 18.35
CA GLN A 29 21.73 27.06 16.90
C GLN A 29 22.43 25.92 16.15
N ILE A 30 23.71 25.65 16.45
CA ILE A 30 24.46 24.53 15.86
C ILE A 30 23.78 23.20 16.18
N LYS A 31 23.33 23.00 17.43
CA LYS A 31 22.59 21.80 17.82
C LYS A 31 21.28 21.65 17.02
N ALA A 32 20.50 22.72 16.90
CA ALA A 32 19.26 22.69 16.12
C ALA A 32 19.50 22.36 14.64
N ILE A 33 20.60 22.87 14.06
CA ILE A 33 21.02 22.53 12.69
C ILE A 33 21.38 21.04 12.59
N ASN A 34 22.18 20.52 13.52
CA ASN A 34 22.57 19.11 13.55
C ASN A 34 21.37 18.17 13.72
N ASP A 35 20.44 18.52 14.63
CA ASP A 35 19.20 17.76 14.84
C ASP A 35 18.32 17.77 13.58
N GLY A 36 18.25 18.91 12.89
CA GLY A 36 17.57 19.05 11.60
C GLY A 36 18.21 18.17 10.52
N GLN A 37 19.53 18.13 10.44
CA GLN A 37 20.27 17.27 9.51
C GLN A 37 20.04 15.78 9.81
N LEU A 38 20.03 15.38 11.09
CA LEU A 38 19.80 13.98 11.48
C LEU A 38 18.39 13.51 11.10
N LYS A 39 17.37 14.34 11.36
CA LYS A 39 15.97 14.07 10.92
C LYS A 39 15.86 13.94 9.41
N LEU A 40 16.58 14.77 8.66
CA LEU A 40 16.60 14.68 7.20
C LEU A 40 17.26 13.38 6.72
N LEU A 41 18.39 12.98 7.32
CA LEU A 41 19.08 11.73 6.99
C LEU A 41 18.19 10.51 7.25
N GLU A 42 17.47 10.50 8.38
CA GLU A 42 16.52 9.43 8.70
C GLU A 42 15.39 9.33 7.65
N LYS A 43 14.81 10.49 7.28
CA LYS A 43 13.78 10.54 6.23
C LYS A 43 14.29 10.05 4.86
N ILE A 44 15.52 10.40 4.50
CA ILE A 44 16.15 9.93 3.26
C ILE A 44 16.32 8.41 3.30
N HIS A 45 16.84 7.87 4.41
CA HIS A 45 17.06 6.42 4.56
C HIS A 45 15.76 5.62 4.47
N LEU A 46 14.69 6.11 5.11
CA LEU A 46 13.35 5.51 5.01
C LEU A 46 12.84 5.53 3.55
N THR A 47 12.96 6.67 2.88
CA THR A 47 12.54 6.82 1.47
C THR A 47 13.29 5.85 0.55
N MET A 48 14.61 5.73 0.73
CA MET A 48 15.44 4.80 -0.06
C MET A 48 15.06 3.33 0.17
N ARG A 49 14.69 2.97 1.41
CA ARG A 49 14.22 1.62 1.76
C ARG A 49 12.88 1.31 1.08
N ASP A 50 11.94 2.25 1.09
CA ASP A 50 10.62 2.08 0.48
C ASP A 50 10.73 1.95 -1.04
N ASP A 51 11.58 2.75 -1.69
CA ASP A 51 11.87 2.64 -3.12
C ASP A 51 12.43 1.26 -3.50
N ALA A 52 13.38 0.74 -2.70
CA ALA A 52 13.95 -0.58 -2.92
C ALA A 52 12.89 -1.69 -2.79
N ARG A 53 12.01 -1.58 -1.79
CA ARG A 53 10.89 -2.51 -1.58
C ARG A 53 9.89 -2.45 -2.74
N GLN A 54 9.50 -1.26 -3.18
CA GLN A 54 8.57 -1.09 -4.29
C GLN A 54 9.13 -1.68 -5.58
N ARG A 55 10.44 -1.51 -5.84
CA ARG A 55 11.12 -2.16 -6.97
C ARG A 55 11.07 -3.69 -6.87
N ALA A 56 11.35 -4.26 -5.70
CA ALA A 56 11.26 -5.70 -5.49
C ALA A 56 9.83 -6.23 -5.73
N GLU A 57 8.81 -5.55 -5.20
CA GLU A 57 7.41 -5.89 -5.44
C GLU A 57 7.04 -5.82 -6.92
N ILE A 58 7.50 -4.78 -7.64
CA ILE A 58 7.27 -4.64 -9.07
C ILE A 58 7.88 -5.80 -9.85
N ASN A 59 9.12 -6.18 -9.52
CA ASN A 59 9.86 -7.29 -10.12
C ASN A 59 9.15 -8.63 -9.88
N GLU A 60 8.53 -8.79 -8.72
CA GLU A 60 7.69 -9.94 -8.36
C GLU A 60 6.27 -9.88 -8.96
N GLY A 61 5.97 -8.88 -9.81
CA GLY A 61 4.64 -8.74 -10.40
C GLY A 61 3.54 -8.30 -9.42
N ILE A 62 3.92 -7.81 -8.24
CA ILE A 62 3.01 -7.23 -7.26
C ILE A 62 2.75 -5.76 -7.63
N ARG A 63 1.49 -5.33 -7.54
CA ARG A 63 1.06 -3.95 -7.78
C ARG A 63 0.22 -3.49 -6.61
N CYS A 64 0.50 -2.30 -6.10
CA CYS A 64 -0.18 -1.78 -4.92
C CYS A 64 -0.87 -0.45 -5.22
N MET A 65 -2.05 -0.28 -4.64
CA MET A 65 -2.85 0.95 -4.66
C MET A 65 -2.79 1.61 -3.28
N PRO A 66 -2.44 2.91 -3.19
CA PRO A 66 -2.53 3.66 -1.95
C PRO A 66 -4.00 3.81 -1.49
N LEU A 67 -4.25 3.64 -0.20
CA LEU A 67 -5.57 3.84 0.43
C LEU A 67 -5.63 5.06 1.35
N GLY A 68 -4.51 5.77 1.52
CA GLY A 68 -4.37 6.82 2.54
C GLY A 68 -4.11 6.24 3.94
N ASN A 69 -3.91 7.12 4.94
CA ASN A 69 -3.62 6.75 6.33
C ASN A 69 -2.50 5.71 6.45
N ASP A 70 -1.43 5.87 5.66
CA ASP A 70 -0.31 4.93 5.58
C ASP A 70 -0.71 3.49 5.27
N LYS A 71 -1.82 3.26 4.57
CA LYS A 71 -2.26 1.93 4.11
C LYS A 71 -2.22 1.82 2.59
N ARG A 72 -2.03 0.59 2.13
CA ARG A 72 -2.09 0.22 0.71
C ARG A 72 -2.65 -1.19 0.55
N ALA A 73 -3.45 -1.39 -0.50
CA ALA A 73 -3.87 -2.70 -0.97
C ALA A 73 -2.89 -3.18 -2.04
N CYS A 74 -2.53 -4.47 -2.03
CA CYS A 74 -1.52 -5.03 -2.91
C CYS A 74 -2.03 -6.31 -3.56
N TYR A 75 -1.71 -6.47 -4.84
CA TYR A 75 -2.25 -7.55 -5.67
C TYR A 75 -1.15 -8.17 -6.54
N LYS A 76 -1.19 -9.49 -6.74
CA LYS A 76 -0.37 -10.20 -7.72
C LYS A 76 -1.26 -10.73 -8.84
N PHE A 77 -0.91 -10.40 -10.08
CA PHE A 77 -1.64 -10.82 -11.27
C PHE A 77 -0.96 -12.04 -11.86
N VAL A 78 -1.66 -13.17 -11.91
CA VAL A 78 -1.10 -14.46 -12.33
C VAL A 78 -1.73 -14.86 -13.65
N GLN A 79 -0.88 -15.03 -14.67
CA GLN A 79 -1.31 -15.32 -16.05
C GLN A 79 -1.49 -16.82 -16.31
N ASP A 80 -0.96 -17.68 -15.43
CA ASP A 80 -1.18 -19.13 -15.50
C ASP A 80 -2.64 -19.44 -15.18
N LYS A 81 -3.29 -20.16 -16.10
CA LYS A 81 -4.70 -20.48 -15.98
C LYS A 81 -4.89 -21.72 -15.13
N MET A 82 -5.77 -21.62 -14.13
CA MET A 82 -6.07 -22.72 -13.23
C MET A 82 -7.52 -22.69 -12.77
N THR A 83 -7.96 -23.78 -12.14
CA THR A 83 -9.28 -23.81 -11.50
C THR A 83 -9.31 -22.83 -10.33
N ARG A 84 -10.50 -22.46 -9.87
CA ARG A 84 -10.65 -21.53 -8.74
C ARG A 84 -10.01 -22.09 -7.48
N ASN A 85 -10.16 -23.39 -7.22
CA ASN A 85 -9.61 -24.02 -6.03
C ASN A 85 -8.07 -24.04 -6.09
N ASP A 86 -7.49 -24.46 -7.21
CA ASP A 86 -6.03 -24.43 -7.39
C ASP A 86 -5.50 -22.99 -7.31
N GLY A 87 -6.25 -22.03 -7.87
CA GLY A 87 -5.93 -20.61 -7.80
C GLY A 87 -5.94 -20.04 -6.40
N ARG A 88 -6.92 -20.45 -5.58
CA ARG A 88 -6.95 -20.11 -4.17
C ARG A 88 -5.76 -20.66 -3.42
N THR A 89 -5.46 -21.95 -3.62
CA THR A 89 -4.28 -22.59 -3.01
C THR A 89 -2.98 -21.91 -3.46
N TYR A 90 -2.88 -21.52 -4.74
CA TYR A 90 -1.74 -20.76 -5.24
C TYR A 90 -1.56 -19.45 -4.47
N CYS A 91 -2.63 -18.65 -4.32
CA CYS A 91 -2.55 -17.39 -3.59
C CYS A 91 -2.15 -17.59 -2.13
N GLN A 92 -2.74 -18.57 -1.45
CA GLN A 92 -2.45 -18.88 -0.05
C GLN A 92 -0.99 -19.33 0.17
N ASN A 93 -0.39 -19.98 -0.83
CA ASN A 93 1.02 -20.36 -0.79
C ASN A 93 2.00 -19.18 -0.98
N LEU A 94 1.53 -18.00 -1.41
CA LEU A 94 2.38 -16.80 -1.52
C LEU A 94 2.69 -16.15 -0.17
N GLY A 95 1.93 -16.48 0.88
CA GLY A 95 2.16 -15.98 2.22
C GLY A 95 0.91 -15.95 3.09
N GLU A 96 1.13 -15.65 4.37
CA GLU A 96 0.06 -15.54 5.34
C GLU A 96 -0.95 -14.44 4.97
N GLY A 97 -2.24 -14.79 5.03
CA GLY A 97 -3.36 -13.90 4.75
C GLY A 97 -3.54 -13.52 3.28
N VAL A 98 -2.77 -14.10 2.36
CA VAL A 98 -2.95 -13.90 0.92
C VAL A 98 -4.04 -14.85 0.41
N ASP A 99 -5.00 -14.34 -0.36
CA ASP A 99 -6.08 -15.14 -0.94
C ASP A 99 -6.46 -14.60 -2.33
N LEU A 100 -7.43 -15.21 -3.01
CA LEU A 100 -8.04 -14.62 -4.21
C LEU A 100 -8.64 -13.25 -3.88
N VAL A 101 -8.62 -12.35 -4.86
CA VAL A 101 -9.08 -10.98 -4.69
C VAL A 101 -10.56 -10.89 -4.28
N SER A 102 -10.82 -10.07 -3.27
CA SER A 102 -12.12 -9.50 -2.93
C SER A 102 -12.21 -8.14 -3.60
N ILE A 103 -13.32 -7.81 -4.27
CA ILE A 103 -13.45 -6.49 -4.92
C ILE A 103 -14.53 -5.69 -4.19
N GLU A 104 -14.11 -4.77 -3.34
CA GLU A 104 -14.97 -4.12 -2.35
C GLU A 104 -15.29 -2.67 -2.71
N SER A 105 -14.68 -2.13 -3.77
CA SER A 105 -14.93 -0.75 -4.20
C SER A 105 -14.77 -0.51 -5.70
N ALA A 106 -15.35 0.60 -6.18
CA ALA A 106 -15.14 1.09 -7.53
C ALA A 106 -13.68 1.53 -7.77
N GLN A 107 -13.03 2.13 -6.76
CA GLN A 107 -11.63 2.55 -6.83
C GLN A 107 -10.70 1.34 -7.07
N GLU A 108 -10.94 0.25 -6.34
CA GLU A 108 -10.23 -1.01 -6.54
C GLU A 108 -10.46 -1.59 -7.93
N THR A 109 -11.72 -1.62 -8.38
CA THR A 109 -12.07 -2.08 -9.74
C THR A 109 -11.31 -1.29 -10.81
N ASP A 110 -11.24 0.03 -10.67
CA ASP A 110 -10.52 0.91 -11.59
C ASP A 110 -9.01 0.61 -11.60
N PHE A 111 -8.43 0.41 -10.42
CA PHE A 111 -7.03 0.04 -10.28
C PHE A 111 -6.74 -1.32 -10.93
N LEU A 112 -7.50 -2.37 -10.60
CA LEU A 112 -7.31 -3.70 -11.16
C LEU A 112 -7.41 -3.69 -12.69
N ALA A 113 -8.41 -3.00 -13.24
CA ALA A 113 -8.58 -2.87 -14.69
C ALA A 113 -7.43 -2.10 -15.35
N SER A 114 -6.89 -1.06 -14.68
CA SER A 114 -5.74 -0.31 -15.19
C SER A 114 -4.48 -1.18 -15.30
N VAL A 115 -4.26 -2.07 -14.32
CA VAL A 115 -3.14 -3.01 -14.35
C VAL A 115 -3.36 -4.04 -15.43
N ILE A 116 -4.54 -4.67 -15.48
CA ILE A 116 -4.89 -5.70 -16.48
C ILE A 116 -4.71 -5.18 -17.90
N LYS A 117 -5.09 -3.92 -18.17
CA LYS A 117 -4.92 -3.29 -19.49
C LYS A 117 -3.45 -3.23 -19.94
N GLY A 118 -2.50 -3.16 -19.00
CA GLY A 118 -1.06 -3.16 -19.28
C GLY A 118 -0.41 -4.55 -19.32
N LEU A 119 -1.15 -5.61 -19.01
CA LEU A 119 -0.64 -6.99 -19.06
C LEU A 119 -0.71 -7.55 -20.49
N PRO A 120 0.09 -8.59 -20.81
CA PRO A 120 -0.07 -9.34 -22.05
C PRO A 120 -1.52 -9.83 -22.23
N ALA A 121 -2.01 -9.83 -23.46
CA ALA A 121 -3.40 -10.19 -23.80
C ALA A 121 -3.70 -11.70 -23.72
N ASN A 122 -3.14 -12.41 -22.75
CA ASN A 122 -3.28 -13.86 -22.56
C ASN A 122 -4.54 -14.26 -21.78
N CYS A 123 -5.08 -13.30 -21.03
CA CYS A 123 -6.13 -13.48 -20.04
C CYS A 123 -7.31 -12.55 -20.30
N HIS A 124 -8.47 -13.14 -20.58
CA HIS A 124 -9.75 -12.43 -20.71
C HIS A 124 -10.63 -12.56 -19.46
N TYR A 125 -10.24 -13.42 -18.52
CA TYR A 125 -11.03 -13.75 -17.35
C TYR A 125 -10.12 -13.97 -16.15
N TYR A 126 -10.52 -13.44 -14.99
CA TYR A 126 -9.75 -13.57 -13.75
C TYR A 126 -10.62 -14.06 -12.60
N HIS A 127 -10.21 -15.15 -11.94
CA HIS A 127 -10.84 -15.64 -10.72
C HIS A 127 -10.81 -14.57 -9.62
N THR A 128 -11.90 -14.51 -8.86
CA THR A 128 -12.02 -13.73 -7.61
C THR A 128 -12.37 -14.67 -6.46
N SER A 129 -12.35 -14.18 -5.22
CA SER A 129 -12.83 -14.95 -4.07
C SER A 129 -14.36 -15.06 -4.01
N GLY A 130 -15.08 -14.41 -4.92
CA GLY A 130 -16.54 -14.34 -4.92
C GLY A 130 -17.20 -15.69 -5.18
N LYS A 131 -18.09 -16.12 -4.29
CA LYS A 131 -18.84 -17.37 -4.39
C LYS A 131 -20.27 -17.20 -3.90
N LYS A 132 -21.23 -17.77 -4.62
CA LYS A 132 -22.63 -17.89 -4.17
C LYS A 132 -22.76 -19.07 -3.21
N GLN A 133 -23.22 -18.79 -1.99
CA GLN A 133 -23.46 -19.78 -0.94
C GLN A 133 -24.84 -19.55 -0.35
N SER A 134 -25.69 -20.58 -0.37
CA SER A 134 -27.07 -20.51 0.16
C SER A 134 -27.86 -19.32 -0.39
N GLY A 135 -27.71 -19.04 -1.69
CA GLY A 135 -28.40 -17.94 -2.38
C GLY A 135 -27.72 -16.57 -2.26
N VAL A 136 -26.70 -16.41 -1.41
CA VAL A 136 -26.03 -15.12 -1.14
C VAL A 136 -24.62 -15.11 -1.70
N TRP A 137 -24.24 -14.03 -2.37
CA TRP A 137 -22.87 -13.81 -2.83
C TRP A 137 -21.97 -13.31 -1.70
N LYS A 138 -20.83 -13.98 -1.51
CA LYS A 138 -19.84 -13.67 -0.48
C LYS A 138 -18.43 -13.72 -1.03
N TRP A 139 -17.54 -12.89 -0.48
CA TRP A 139 -16.10 -13.02 -0.67
C TRP A 139 -15.60 -14.14 0.24
N THR A 140 -15.06 -15.23 -0.31
CA THR A 140 -14.57 -16.32 0.55
C THR A 140 -13.25 -15.99 1.24
N SER A 141 -12.56 -14.95 0.79
CA SER A 141 -11.33 -14.42 1.41
C SER A 141 -11.62 -13.75 2.75
N THR A 142 -12.66 -12.90 2.82
CA THR A 142 -13.05 -12.15 4.02
C THR A 142 -14.19 -12.78 4.80
N GLY A 143 -15.04 -13.58 4.13
CA GLY A 143 -16.28 -14.13 4.69
C GLY A 143 -17.49 -13.20 4.54
N GLU A 144 -17.26 -11.97 4.08
CA GLU A 144 -18.27 -10.92 4.01
C GLU A 144 -19.20 -11.04 2.79
N PRO A 145 -20.48 -10.65 2.91
CA PRO A 145 -21.38 -10.55 1.76
C PRO A 145 -21.00 -9.37 0.85
N PHE A 146 -21.30 -9.49 -0.44
CA PHE A 146 -21.04 -8.42 -1.40
C PHE A 146 -21.78 -7.13 -1.01
N GLN A 147 -21.03 -6.08 -0.73
CA GLN A 147 -21.56 -4.71 -0.52
C GLN A 147 -21.44 -3.85 -1.78
N TYR A 148 -20.40 -4.11 -2.58
CA TYR A 148 -20.16 -3.51 -3.88
C TYR A 148 -20.33 -4.58 -4.96
N THR A 149 -20.95 -4.21 -6.08
CA THR A 149 -21.03 -5.09 -7.25
C THR A 149 -20.76 -4.34 -8.54
N ASN A 150 -20.19 -5.05 -9.50
CA ASN A 150 -20.04 -4.54 -10.87
C ASN A 150 -20.42 -5.60 -11.90
N TRP A 151 -21.56 -6.26 -11.71
CA TRP A 151 -22.05 -7.27 -12.65
C TRP A 151 -22.19 -6.71 -14.06
N LYS A 152 -21.84 -7.53 -15.05
CA LYS A 152 -22.17 -7.29 -16.45
C LYS A 152 -23.68 -7.23 -16.59
N THR A 153 -24.18 -6.50 -17.60
CA THR A 153 -25.61 -6.48 -17.92
C THR A 153 -26.18 -7.89 -18.00
N ASN A 154 -27.30 -8.11 -17.31
CA ASN A 154 -28.00 -9.39 -17.16
C ASN A 154 -27.29 -10.45 -16.30
N GLN A 155 -26.21 -10.10 -15.60
CA GLN A 155 -25.57 -10.97 -14.62
C GLN A 155 -25.93 -10.55 -13.18
N PRO A 156 -25.92 -11.49 -12.21
CA PRO A 156 -25.70 -12.93 -12.42
C PRO A 156 -26.93 -13.66 -12.99
N ASP A 157 -26.72 -14.56 -13.95
CA ASP A 157 -27.76 -15.32 -14.66
C ASP A 157 -27.95 -16.75 -14.13
N GLY A 158 -27.11 -17.18 -13.19
CA GLY A 158 -27.18 -18.50 -12.56
C GLY A 158 -26.44 -19.58 -13.34
N SER A 159 -25.63 -19.22 -14.34
CA SER A 159 -24.75 -20.16 -15.05
C SER A 159 -23.62 -20.70 -14.16
N GLY A 160 -23.40 -20.13 -12.98
CA GLY A 160 -22.69 -20.84 -11.92
C GLY A 160 -22.70 -20.14 -10.56
N ASN A 161 -21.73 -20.53 -9.73
CA ASN A 161 -21.64 -20.08 -8.34
C ASN A 161 -20.35 -19.33 -8.04
N PHE A 162 -19.53 -19.02 -9.04
CA PHE A 162 -18.25 -18.33 -8.86
C PHE A 162 -18.25 -17.03 -9.65
N CYS A 163 -17.84 -15.96 -8.98
CA CYS A 163 -17.69 -14.63 -9.56
C CYS A 163 -16.28 -14.50 -10.16
N TYR A 164 -16.18 -13.98 -11.37
CA TYR A 164 -14.91 -13.65 -12.00
C TYR A 164 -15.00 -12.32 -12.73
N ILE A 165 -13.84 -11.67 -12.92
CA ILE A 165 -13.74 -10.46 -13.73
C ILE A 165 -13.83 -10.88 -15.19
N TRP A 166 -14.75 -10.24 -15.91
CA TRP A 166 -14.93 -10.36 -17.34
C TRP A 166 -14.18 -9.24 -18.07
N ASN A 167 -13.04 -9.59 -18.68
CA ASN A 167 -12.15 -8.69 -19.41
C ASN A 167 -12.07 -9.13 -20.89
N SER A 168 -13.22 -9.36 -21.52
CA SER A 168 -13.31 -9.68 -22.95
C SER A 168 -12.89 -8.51 -23.85
N VAL A 169 -13.04 -7.28 -23.34
CA VAL A 169 -12.47 -6.05 -23.89
C VAL A 169 -11.43 -5.55 -22.87
N PRO A 170 -10.18 -5.25 -23.27
CA PRO A 170 -9.16 -4.78 -22.33
C PRO A 170 -9.59 -3.53 -21.55
N GLY A 171 -9.59 -3.63 -20.22
CA GLY A 171 -10.00 -2.54 -19.33
C GLY A 171 -11.51 -2.53 -19.03
N TRP A 172 -12.26 -3.54 -19.49
CA TRP A 172 -13.63 -3.74 -19.05
C TRP A 172 -13.64 -4.28 -17.61
N LYS A 173 -14.60 -3.78 -16.83
CA LYS A 173 -14.55 -3.82 -15.36
C LYS A 173 -15.56 -4.78 -14.75
N THR A 174 -16.36 -5.42 -15.58
CA THR A 174 -17.59 -6.09 -15.15
C THR A 174 -17.38 -7.52 -14.70
N TRP A 175 -18.32 -8.06 -13.95
CA TRP A 175 -18.28 -9.42 -13.42
C TRP A 175 -19.32 -10.32 -14.06
N ASP A 176 -19.07 -11.61 -14.00
CA ASP A 176 -19.96 -12.64 -14.53
C ASP A 176 -19.92 -13.84 -13.56
N ASP A 177 -21.01 -14.62 -13.49
CA ASP A 177 -21.05 -15.87 -12.73
C ASP A 177 -20.88 -17.06 -13.67
N TYR A 178 -20.15 -18.09 -13.24
CA TYR A 178 -19.98 -19.29 -14.07
C TYR A 178 -19.49 -20.46 -13.25
N LEU A 179 -19.47 -21.63 -13.90
CA LEU A 179 -18.84 -22.83 -13.40
C LEU A 179 -17.32 -22.63 -13.23
N ASP A 180 -16.74 -23.44 -12.36
CA ASP A 180 -15.30 -23.48 -12.20
C ASP A 180 -14.66 -23.97 -13.49
N SER A 181 -13.78 -23.15 -14.05
CA SER A 181 -13.02 -23.46 -15.26
C SER A 181 -11.69 -22.73 -15.21
N SER A 182 -10.76 -23.18 -16.06
CA SER A 182 -9.39 -22.66 -16.07
C SER A 182 -9.36 -21.19 -16.49
N ARG A 183 -8.96 -20.32 -15.57
CA ARG A 183 -8.85 -18.86 -15.76
C ARG A 183 -7.60 -18.34 -15.06
N CYS A 184 -7.17 -17.15 -15.48
CA CYS A 184 -6.14 -16.42 -14.77
C CYS A 184 -6.68 -15.97 -13.40
N LEU A 185 -5.83 -15.42 -12.54
CA LEU A 185 -6.27 -15.04 -11.20
C LEU A 185 -5.55 -13.79 -10.71
N ILE A 186 -6.15 -13.19 -9.69
CA ILE A 186 -5.57 -12.06 -8.96
C ILE A 186 -5.55 -12.48 -7.49
N CYS A 187 -4.35 -12.52 -6.93
CA CYS A 187 -4.16 -12.69 -5.50
C CYS A 187 -4.15 -11.32 -4.83
N GLU A 188 -4.83 -11.19 -3.71
CA GLU A 188 -4.84 -10.02 -2.84
C GLU A 188 -4.05 -10.34 -1.58
N TYR A 189 -3.13 -9.44 -1.22
CA TYR A 189 -2.39 -9.49 0.04
C TYR A 189 -3.17 -8.78 1.14
N PRO A 190 -2.93 -9.13 2.42
CA PRO A 190 -3.44 -8.34 3.54
C PRO A 190 -3.06 -6.88 3.41
N LEU A 191 -3.92 -5.99 3.91
CA LEU A 191 -3.65 -4.55 3.95
C LEU A 191 -2.27 -4.30 4.55
N ARG A 192 -1.40 -3.65 3.77
CA ARG A 192 -0.03 -3.37 4.18
C ARG A 192 0.09 -1.93 4.66
N SER A 193 0.95 -1.72 5.65
CA SER A 193 1.45 -0.38 5.94
C SER A 193 2.32 0.10 4.78
N SER A 194 2.02 1.30 4.30
CA SER A 194 2.83 2.05 3.34
C SER A 194 4.16 2.49 3.95
N ASN A 195 4.22 2.59 5.28
CA ASN A 195 5.42 2.89 6.06
C ASN A 195 5.53 1.86 7.20
N PRO A 196 6.44 0.87 7.15
CA PRO A 196 6.52 -0.20 8.15
C PRO A 196 7.19 0.22 9.47
N SER A 197 7.42 1.51 9.71
CA SER A 197 7.98 2.05 10.95
C SER A 197 7.00 3.02 11.60
N GLY A 198 6.05 2.47 12.35
CA GLY A 198 5.44 3.10 13.51
C GLY A 198 6.06 2.50 14.77
#